data_AF-A0A4U9D8G7-F1
#
_entry.id   AF-A0A4U9D8G7-F1
#
_cell.length_a   1.000
_cell.length_b   1.000
_cell.length_c   1.000
_cell.angle_alpha   90.00
_cell.angle_beta   90.00
_cell.angle_gamma   90.00
#
_symmetry.space_group_name_H-M   'P 1'
#
loop_
_entity.id
_entity.type
_entity.pdbx_description
1 polymer ?
#
loop_
_entity_poly.entity_id
_entity_poly.type
_entity_poly.pdbx_seq_one_letter_code
_entity_poly.pdbx_strand_id
1 'polypeptide(L)'
;MMAKVVANIAALRDFCKQHDIPVFYTAQPKEQSDEDRALLNDMWGPGLTRSPEQQQVIAALAPDENDTVLVKWRYSAFHRSPLEEMLKEAGRDQLLVTGAMPISAA
;
A
#
# COMPACT_ATOMS: atom_id res chain seq x y z
N MET A 1 10.63 12.51 12.85
CA MET A 1 9.27 12.59 12.25
C MET A 1 8.79 11.23 11.74
N MET A 2 9.53 10.53 10.87
CA MET A 2 9.14 9.20 10.35
C MET A 2 8.97 8.12 11.41
N ALA A 3 9.85 8.03 12.41
CA ALA A 3 9.71 7.05 13.49
C ALA A 3 8.37 7.14 14.24
N LYS A 4 7.83 8.36 14.43
CA LYS A 4 6.52 8.57 15.08
C LYS A 4 5.37 8.13 14.19
N VAL A 5 5.46 8.35 12.88
CA VAL A 5 4.46 7.85 11.91
C VAL A 5 4.43 6.33 11.93
N VAL A 6 5.59 5.69 11.83
CA VAL A 6 5.71 4.23 11.87
C VAL A 6 5.16 3.66 13.17
N ALA A 7 5.51 4.24 14.33
CA ALA A 7 4.98 3.81 15.62
C ALA A 7 3.46 3.92 15.72
N ASN A 8 2.87 5.00 15.20
CA ASN A 8 1.42 5.19 15.20
C ASN A 8 0.71 4.19 14.28
N ILE A 9 1.28 3.89 13.11
CA ILE A 9 0.72 2.89 12.19
C ILE A 9 0.80 1.49 12.81
N ALA A 10 1.91 1.16 13.46
CA ALA A 10 2.07 -0.11 14.18
C ALA A 10 1.01 -0.26 15.29
N ALA A 11 0.83 0.78 16.12
CA ALA A 11 -0.20 0.78 17.16
C ALA A 11 -1.62 0.62 16.60
N LEU A 12 -1.92 1.27 15.47
CA LEU A 12 -3.22 1.12 14.80
C LEU A 12 -3.41 -0.29 14.23
N ARG A 13 -2.38 -0.86 13.62
CA ARG A 13 -2.40 -2.24 13.10
C ARG A 13 -2.66 -3.24 14.23
N ASP A 14 -1.98 -3.10 15.35
CA ASP A 14 -2.15 -3.99 16.50
C ASP A 14 -3.58 -3.89 17.07
N PHE A 15 -4.12 -2.68 17.16
CA PHE A 15 -5.53 -2.46 17.50
C PHE A 15 -6.47 -3.15 16.51
N CYS A 16 -6.26 -2.98 15.20
CA CYS A 16 -7.09 -3.61 14.18
C CYS A 16 -7.12 -5.14 14.35
N LYS A 17 -5.96 -5.76 14.58
CA LYS A 17 -5.86 -7.22 14.76
C LYS A 17 -6.54 -7.73 16.02
N GLN A 18 -6.44 -6.98 17.13
CA GLN A 18 -7.12 -7.33 18.38
C GLN A 18 -8.65 -7.24 18.27
N HIS A 19 -9.16 -6.52 17.28
CA HIS A 19 -10.58 -6.24 17.08
C HIS A 19 -11.16 -6.85 15.80
N ASP A 20 -10.46 -7.82 15.20
CA ASP A 20 -10.89 -8.51 13.96
C ASP A 20 -11.19 -7.53 12.81
N ILE A 21 -10.45 -6.43 12.75
CA ILE A 21 -10.51 -5.44 11.66
C ILE A 21 -9.47 -5.85 10.61
N PRO A 22 -9.87 -6.14 9.36
CA PRO A 22 -8.96 -6.60 8.33
C PRO A 22 -7.95 -5.51 7.96
N VAL A 23 -6.69 -5.90 7.80
CA VAL A 23 -5.57 -5.01 7.45
C VAL A 23 -5.16 -5.25 6.01
N PHE A 24 -5.20 -4.19 5.21
CA PHE A 24 -4.78 -4.20 3.81
C PHE A 24 -3.53 -3.35 3.62
N TYR A 25 -2.54 -3.92 2.95
CA TYR A 25 -1.36 -3.23 2.46
C TYR A 25 -1.50 -2.96 0.98
N THR A 26 -0.85 -1.90 0.52
CA THR A 26 -0.70 -1.65 -0.91
C THR A 26 0.75 -1.44 -1.25
N ALA A 27 1.25 -2.17 -2.24
CA ALA A 27 2.64 -2.10 -2.66
C ALA A 27 2.74 -2.07 -4.18
N GLN A 28 3.53 -1.14 -4.73
CA GLN A 28 3.78 -1.11 -6.17
C GLN A 28 4.55 -2.38 -6.55
N PRO A 29 4.26 -2.99 -7.71
CA PRO A 29 5.04 -4.11 -8.21
C PRO A 29 6.45 -3.63 -8.61
N LYS A 30 7.42 -4.54 -8.50
CA LYS A 30 8.83 -4.28 -8.86
C LYS A 30 8.99 -3.95 -10.35
N GLU A 31 8.23 -4.66 -11.17
CA GLU A 31 8.25 -4.53 -12.61
C GLU A 31 6.92 -3.90 -13.06
N GLN A 32 7.01 -2.92 -13.94
CA GLN A 32 5.87 -2.28 -14.58
C GLN A 32 6.23 -2.04 -16.03
N SER A 33 5.42 -2.57 -16.95
CA SER A 33 5.52 -2.25 -18.38
C SER A 33 5.20 -0.77 -18.60
N ASP A 34 5.64 -0.21 -19.73
CA ASP A 34 5.29 1.17 -20.10
C ASP A 34 3.77 1.37 -20.25
N GLU A 35 3.06 0.34 -20.73
CA GLU A 35 1.60 0.35 -20.85
C GLU A 35 0.92 0.36 -19.48
N ASP A 36 1.42 -0.44 -18.54
CA ASP A 36 0.85 -0.49 -17.19
C ASP A 36 1.20 0.74 -16.38
N ARG A 37 2.40 1.30 -16.54
CA ARG A 37 2.82 2.51 -15.83
C ARG A 37 2.19 3.77 -16.44
N ALA A 38 2.07 3.81 -17.77
CA ALA A 38 1.43 4.88 -18.54
C ALA A 38 1.89 6.28 -18.07
N LEU A 39 0.96 7.22 -17.87
CA LEU A 39 1.21 8.60 -17.47
C LEU A 39 1.97 8.77 -16.13
N LEU A 40 2.16 7.71 -15.35
CA LEU A 40 3.06 7.77 -14.19
C LEU A 40 4.52 7.91 -14.61
N ASN A 41 4.88 7.46 -15.82
CA ASN A 41 6.20 7.71 -16.41
C ASN A 41 6.43 9.20 -16.64
N ASP A 42 5.45 9.89 -17.21
CA ASP A 42 5.54 11.33 -17.48
C ASP A 42 5.62 12.16 -16.19
N MET A 43 4.88 11.75 -15.15
CA MET A 43 4.80 12.51 -13.90
C MET A 43 5.94 12.19 -12.92
N TRP A 44 6.40 10.95 -12.87
CA TRP A 44 7.32 10.46 -11.82
C TRP A 44 8.50 9.63 -12.37
N GLY A 45 8.69 9.58 -13.69
CA GLY A 45 9.71 8.74 -14.32
C GLY A 45 9.49 7.26 -14.03
N PRO A 46 10.56 6.43 -13.97
CA PRO A 46 10.45 5.00 -13.67
C PRO A 46 10.04 4.72 -12.20
N GLY A 47 10.24 5.68 -11.30
CA GLY A 47 9.93 5.51 -9.87
C GLY A 47 10.58 4.25 -9.28
N LEU A 48 9.79 3.41 -8.60
CA LEU A 48 10.25 2.19 -7.93
C LEU A 48 10.89 1.17 -8.89
N THR A 49 10.51 1.14 -10.17
CA THR A 49 11.08 0.16 -11.11
C THR A 49 12.59 0.35 -11.32
N ARG A 50 13.11 1.54 -10.99
CA ARG A 50 14.56 1.85 -10.97
C ARG A 50 15.29 1.25 -9.77
N SER A 51 14.58 0.98 -8.67
CA SER A 51 15.10 0.45 -7.41
C SER A 51 14.21 -0.67 -6.86
N PRO A 52 14.07 -1.82 -7.57
CA PRO A 52 13.19 -2.91 -7.16
C PRO A 52 13.46 -3.47 -5.76
N GLU A 53 14.69 -3.33 -5.27
CA GLU A 53 15.11 -3.71 -3.92
C GLU A 53 14.42 -2.90 -2.81
N GLN A 54 13.97 -1.68 -3.12
CA GLN A 54 13.28 -0.79 -2.18
C GLN A 54 11.77 -1.06 -2.09
N GLN A 55 11.26 -2.09 -2.79
CA GLN A 55 9.83 -2.39 -2.87
C GLN A 55 9.24 -2.89 -1.55
N GLN A 56 10.07 -3.47 -0.69
CA GLN A 56 9.61 -4.14 0.52
C GLN A 56 9.01 -3.15 1.53
N VAL A 57 7.91 -3.56 2.15
CA VAL A 57 7.39 -2.88 3.35
C VAL A 57 8.47 -2.95 4.42
N ILE A 58 8.71 -1.83 5.10
CA ILE A 58 9.72 -1.74 6.15
C ILE A 58 9.48 -2.80 7.24
N ALA A 59 10.56 -3.33 7.82
CA ALA A 59 10.49 -4.41 8.81
C ALA A 59 9.53 -4.10 9.99
N ALA A 60 9.47 -2.84 10.42
CA ALA A 60 8.60 -2.40 11.52
C ALA A 60 7.09 -2.49 11.22
N LEU A 61 6.71 -2.61 9.94
CA LEU A 61 5.32 -2.73 9.49
C LEU A 61 5.14 -3.96 8.59
N ALA A 62 6.04 -4.94 8.66
CA ALA A 62 5.99 -6.12 7.82
C ALA A 62 4.62 -6.82 7.93
N PRO A 63 3.97 -7.14 6.80
CA PRO A 63 2.74 -7.93 6.83
C PRO A 63 2.98 -9.31 7.44
N ASP A 64 1.97 -9.87 8.10
CA ASP A 64 1.92 -11.28 8.49
C ASP A 64 0.83 -12.05 7.71
N GLU A 65 0.63 -13.32 8.06
CA GLU A 65 -0.28 -14.24 7.37
C GLU A 65 -1.75 -13.81 7.38
N ASN A 66 -2.15 -12.94 8.31
CA ASN A 66 -3.53 -12.45 8.42
C ASN A 66 -3.74 -11.14 7.65
N ASP A 67 -2.69 -10.58 7.06
CA ASP A 67 -2.74 -9.34 6.30
C ASP A 67 -2.90 -9.60 4.80
N THR A 68 -3.63 -8.72 4.10
CA THR A 68 -3.75 -8.79 2.64
C THR A 68 -2.84 -7.77 1.97
N VAL A 69 -1.94 -8.20 1.08
CA VAL A 69 -1.09 -7.30 0.29
C VAL A 69 -1.64 -7.15 -1.13
N LEU A 70 -2.07 -5.95 -1.48
CA LEU A 70 -2.61 -5.61 -2.79
C LEU A 70 -1.56 -4.94 -3.67
N VAL A 71 -1.53 -5.32 -4.95
CA VAL A 71 -0.69 -4.65 -5.95
C VAL A 71 -1.24 -3.25 -6.22
N LYS A 72 -0.40 -2.22 -6.09
CA LYS A 72 -0.77 -0.82 -6.29
C LYS A 72 -0.34 -0.31 -7.65
N TRP A 73 -1.31 -0.05 -8.52
CA TRP A 73 -1.03 0.46 -9.87
C TRP A 73 -1.18 1.97 -10.00
N ARG A 74 -2.05 2.60 -9.21
CA ARG A 74 -2.39 4.03 -9.29
C ARG A 74 -2.53 4.65 -7.90
N TYR A 75 -2.79 5.95 -7.84
CA TYR A 75 -2.99 6.68 -6.58
C TYR A 75 -4.14 6.12 -5.74
N SER A 76 -5.27 5.79 -6.36
CA SER A 76 -6.36 5.09 -5.67
C SER A 76 -5.98 3.63 -5.42
N ALA A 77 -6.20 3.13 -4.20
CA ALA A 77 -6.03 1.71 -3.87
C ALA A 77 -7.10 0.80 -4.49
N PHE A 78 -8.21 1.39 -4.96
CA PHE A 78 -9.31 0.68 -5.61
C PHE A 78 -9.07 0.44 -7.10
N HIS A 79 -8.22 1.26 -7.74
CA HIS A 79 -8.04 1.19 -9.18
C HIS A 79 -7.13 0.02 -9.57
N ARG A 80 -7.65 -0.93 -10.37
CA ARG A 80 -7.00 -2.21 -10.72
C ARG A 80 -6.64 -3.03 -9.48
N SER A 81 -7.53 -3.08 -8.48
CA SER A 81 -7.38 -3.95 -7.31
C SER A 81 -8.75 -4.46 -6.84
N PRO A 82 -8.81 -5.62 -6.16
CA PRO A 82 -10.05 -6.19 -5.64
C PRO A 82 -10.57 -5.50 -4.36
N LEU A 83 -9.96 -4.40 -3.90
CA LEU A 83 -10.24 -3.82 -2.58
C LEU A 83 -11.73 -3.51 -2.35
N GLU A 84 -12.43 -2.97 -3.36
CA GLU A 84 -13.85 -2.66 -3.21
C GLU A 84 -14.70 -3.92 -3.00
N GLU A 85 -14.43 -4.97 -3.77
CA GLU A 85 -15.14 -6.25 -3.69
C GLU A 85 -14.88 -6.90 -2.33
N MET A 86 -13.61 -6.93 -1.89
CA MET A 86 -13.22 -7.49 -0.59
C MET A 86 -13.89 -6.76 0.58
N LEU A 87 -14.00 -5.43 0.52
CA LEU A 87 -14.68 -4.64 1.55
C LEU A 87 -16.19 -4.95 1.58
N LYS A 88 -16.84 -5.04 0.41
CA LYS A 88 -18.26 -5.39 0.29
C LYS A 88 -18.54 -6.79 0.81
N GLU A 89 -17.74 -7.78 0.42
CA GLU A 89 -17.87 -9.17 0.87
C GLU A 89 -17.68 -9.31 2.38
N ALA A 90 -16.77 -8.54 2.96
CA ALA A 90 -16.54 -8.49 4.40
C ALA A 90 -17.57 -7.63 5.17
N GLY A 91 -18.54 -7.01 4.48
CA GLY A 91 -19.53 -6.12 5.09
C GLY A 91 -18.92 -4.87 5.74
N ARG A 92 -17.82 -4.35 5.18
CA ARG A 92 -17.09 -3.18 5.70
C ARG A 92 -17.32 -1.96 4.80
N ASP A 93 -17.80 -0.87 5.39
CA ASP A 93 -18.10 0.40 4.69
C ASP A 93 -17.25 1.59 5.18
N GLN A 94 -16.41 1.37 6.18
CA GLN A 94 -15.45 2.35 6.70
C GLN A 94 -14.02 1.90 6.42
N LEU A 95 -13.17 2.85 6.00
CA LEU A 95 -11.77 2.60 5.70
C LEU A 95 -10.86 3.55 6.48
N LEU A 96 -10.02 3.01 7.34
CA LEU A 96 -8.94 3.74 8.00
C LEU A 96 -7.75 3.81 7.04
N VAL A 97 -7.32 5.03 6.69
CA VAL A 97 -6.23 5.24 5.73
C VAL A 97 -4.99 5.76 6.45
N THR A 98 -3.88 5.04 6.32
CA THR A 98 -2.56 5.45 6.81
C THR A 98 -1.50 5.17 5.76
N GLY A 99 -0.28 5.66 5.99
CA GLY A 99 0.86 5.46 5.11
C GLY A 99 1.47 6.78 4.68
N ALA A 100 2.15 6.76 3.53
CA ALA A 100 2.86 7.91 3.00
C ALA A 100 2.51 8.12 1.52
N MET A 101 2.63 9.37 1.08
CA MET A 101 2.82 9.68 -0.33
C MET A 101 4.29 9.38 -0.67
N PRO A 102 4.58 8.56 -1.69
CA PRO A 102 5.95 8.45 -2.17
C PRO A 102 6.36 9.80 -2.78
N ILE A 103 7.25 10.53 -2.11
CA ILE A 103 7.98 11.63 -2.73
C ILE A 103 9.07 10.97 -3.56
N SER A 104 8.86 10.86 -4.86
CA SER A 104 9.92 10.64 -5.83
C SER A 104 9.72 11.61 -6.97
N ALA A 105 9.86 12.91 -6.69
CA ALA A 105 10.27 13.83 -7.72
C ALA A 105 11.76 13.57 -7.99
N ALA A 106 12.11 13.45 -9.27
CA ALA A 106 13.49 13.50 -9.73
C ALA A 106 14.19 14.78 -9.25
#